data_AF-A0A1F6KK48-F1
#
_entry.id   AF-A0A1F6KK48-F1
#
_cell.length_a   1.000
_cell.length_b   1.000
_cell.length_c   1.000
_cell.angle_alpha   90.00
_cell.angle_beta   90.00
_cell.angle_gamma   90.00
#
_symmetry.space_group_name_H-M   'P 1'
#
loop_
_entity.id
_entity.type
_entity.pdbx_description
1 polymer ?
#
loop_
_entity_poly.entity_id
_entity_poly.type
_entity_poly.pdbx_seq_one_letter_code
_entity_poly.pdbx_strand_id
1 'polypeptide(L)'
;MNIVHSYINPGLKGWRKKGARIHYLKKGDVDISIIFIKSKKRTKNLFLISTGFHLEETSGPIFILDSKRIYPSLKKLHERMNIVLIPVINQIGLKFDEKGPDKYLRYNEKGINYNSNWGSNREKCIEVSLLEKYVLSLFAKYNIIFVFSLHEDSTEFGKGYLWMNKIVKDKRLEIQEKLKKRIPENILGMRNRIGLRKGFVENGIAIVNSKDDSFENFTSEILGIPTLLSEAPFGLSLSQRIFFHRASLNSIPL
;
A
#
# COMPACT_ATOMS: atom_id res chain seq x y z
N MET A 1 4.29 7.25 21.13
CA MET A 1 4.84 6.15 20.32
C MET A 1 3.72 5.66 19.43
N ASN A 2 3.97 5.55 18.11
CA ASN A 2 2.92 5.26 17.13
C ASN A 2 2.24 3.92 17.43
N ILE A 3 0.90 3.85 17.33
CA ILE A 3 0.15 2.61 17.53
C ILE A 3 0.69 1.46 16.66
N VAL A 4 1.12 1.72 15.43
CA VAL A 4 1.68 0.73 14.50
C VAL A 4 2.90 0.02 15.09
N HIS A 5 3.73 0.73 15.87
CA HIS A 5 4.93 0.17 16.49
C HIS A 5 4.60 -1.05 17.38
N SER A 6 3.48 -1.00 18.10
CA SER A 6 3.02 -2.11 18.96
C SER A 6 2.62 -3.37 18.15
N TYR A 7 2.28 -3.22 16.87
CA TYR A 7 1.85 -4.33 16.00
C TYR A 7 3.00 -5.00 15.26
N ILE A 8 4.16 -4.35 15.10
CA ILE A 8 5.26 -4.87 14.27
C ILE A 8 5.73 -6.25 14.77
N ASN A 9 6.21 -6.32 16.01
CA ASN A 9 6.77 -7.57 16.54
C ASN A 9 5.74 -8.71 16.63
N PRO A 10 4.53 -8.51 17.18
CA PRO A 10 3.48 -9.53 17.17
C PRO A 10 3.06 -9.94 15.74
N GLY A 11 2.95 -8.97 14.82
CA GLY A 11 2.54 -9.20 13.44
C GLY A 11 3.55 -10.05 12.67
N LEU A 12 4.84 -9.70 12.74
CA LEU A 12 5.92 -10.47 12.12
C LEU A 12 6.00 -11.90 12.70
N LYS A 13 5.81 -12.07 14.02
CA LYS A 13 5.70 -13.40 14.66
C LYS A 13 4.48 -14.17 14.11
N GLY A 14 3.34 -13.51 13.94
CA GLY A 14 2.14 -14.10 13.33
C GLY A 14 2.39 -14.62 11.92
N TRP A 15 3.09 -13.83 11.10
CA TRP A 15 3.47 -14.22 9.75
C TRP A 15 4.47 -15.39 9.70
N ARG A 16 5.47 -15.42 10.59
CA ARG A 16 6.37 -16.58 10.72
C ARG A 16 5.60 -17.86 11.05
N LYS A 17 4.62 -17.80 11.95
CA LYS A 17 3.73 -18.94 12.27
C LYS A 17 2.90 -19.41 11.06
N LYS A 18 2.67 -18.55 10.08
CA LYS A 18 2.03 -18.90 8.80
C LYS A 18 3.01 -19.40 7.74
N GLY A 19 4.30 -19.57 8.08
CA GLY A 19 5.34 -20.04 7.18
C GLY A 19 5.95 -18.95 6.29
N ALA A 20 5.67 -17.67 6.56
CA ALA A 20 6.29 -16.58 5.82
C ALA A 20 7.77 -16.40 6.23
N ARG A 21 8.61 -16.04 5.26
CA ARG A 21 9.99 -15.62 5.51
C ARG A 21 10.01 -14.12 5.77
N ILE A 22 10.70 -13.70 6.80
CA ILE A 22 10.88 -12.27 7.13
C ILE A 22 12.29 -11.88 6.77
N HIS A 23 12.43 -10.91 5.87
CA HIS A 23 13.69 -10.27 5.49
C HIS A 23 13.70 -8.83 6.03
N TYR A 24 14.88 -8.24 6.14
CA TYR A 24 15.06 -6.89 6.66
C TYR A 24 16.01 -6.13 5.74
N LEU A 25 15.57 -4.98 5.23
CA LEU A 25 16.45 -4.05 4.51
C LEU A 25 17.02 -3.06 5.52
N LYS A 26 18.34 -3.10 5.72
CA LYS A 26 19.02 -2.35 6.77
C LYS A 26 20.03 -1.36 6.20
N LYS A 27 20.06 -0.14 6.74
CA LYS A 27 21.13 0.84 6.52
C LYS A 27 21.12 1.88 7.65
N GLY A 28 22.18 1.92 8.46
CA GLY A 28 22.19 2.72 9.68
C GLY A 28 21.08 2.26 10.63
N ASP A 29 20.31 3.22 11.17
CA ASP A 29 19.20 2.96 12.10
C ASP A 29 17.88 2.54 11.41
N VAL A 30 17.88 2.43 10.09
CA VAL A 30 16.72 1.97 9.33
C VAL A 30 16.65 0.45 9.28
N ASP A 31 15.47 -0.09 9.60
CA ASP A 31 15.17 -1.52 9.53
C ASP A 31 13.78 -1.79 8.93
N ILE A 32 13.70 -1.94 7.60
CA ILE A 32 12.44 -2.18 6.90
C ILE A 32 12.18 -3.68 6.84
N SER A 33 11.12 -4.11 7.52
CA SER A 33 10.67 -5.51 7.46
C SER A 33 10.00 -5.82 6.13
N ILE A 34 10.35 -6.96 5.53
CA ILE A 34 9.74 -7.50 4.31
C ILE A 34 9.20 -8.90 4.61
N ILE A 35 7.92 -9.12 4.30
CA ILE A 35 7.26 -10.40 4.53
C ILE A 35 7.10 -11.11 3.18
N PHE A 36 7.79 -12.22 3.00
CA PHE A 36 7.72 -13.02 1.79
C PHE A 36 6.94 -14.32 2.04
N ILE A 37 5.83 -14.48 1.33
CA ILE A 37 4.97 -15.66 1.36
C ILE A 37 5.16 -16.41 0.04
N LYS A 38 5.87 -17.53 0.09
CA LYS A 38 6.14 -18.35 -1.09
C LYS A 38 4.86 -19.06 -1.53
N SER A 39 4.55 -19.05 -2.82
CA SER A 39 3.40 -19.79 -3.34
C SER A 39 3.47 -21.28 -3.03
N LYS A 40 2.30 -21.93 -2.92
CA LYS A 40 2.19 -23.39 -2.88
C LYS A 40 2.63 -24.05 -4.19
N LYS A 41 2.52 -23.34 -5.32
CA LYS A 41 2.95 -23.84 -6.64
C LYS A 41 4.31 -23.26 -7.02
N ARG A 42 5.07 -23.97 -7.85
CA ARG A 42 6.29 -23.42 -8.46
C ARG A 42 5.88 -22.35 -9.47
N THR A 43 6.10 -21.09 -9.13
CA THR A 43 5.69 -19.94 -9.96
C THR A 43 6.68 -18.79 -9.79
N LYS A 44 6.86 -18.01 -10.86
CA LYS A 44 7.56 -16.72 -10.83
C LYS A 44 6.59 -15.55 -10.66
N ASN A 45 5.29 -15.78 -10.65
CA ASN A 45 4.31 -14.71 -10.45
C ASN A 45 4.39 -14.17 -9.02
N LEU A 46 4.25 -12.86 -8.87
CA LEU A 46 4.34 -12.16 -7.60
C LEU A 46 3.25 -11.09 -7.49
N PHE A 47 2.64 -11.01 -6.31
CA PHE A 47 1.74 -9.92 -5.90
C PHE A 47 2.43 -9.11 -4.80
N LEU A 48 2.53 -7.80 -4.99
CA LEU A 48 3.20 -6.90 -4.04
C LEU A 48 2.16 -6.05 -3.30
N ILE A 49 2.26 -5.99 -1.97
CA ILE A 49 1.46 -5.09 -1.14
C ILE A 49 2.38 -4.19 -0.33
N SER A 50 2.15 -2.89 -0.37
CA SER A 50 2.91 -1.87 0.35
C SER A 50 2.00 -0.94 1.13
N THR A 51 2.52 -0.41 2.24
CA THR A 51 1.86 0.61 3.06
C THR A 51 2.84 1.25 4.03
N GLY A 52 2.37 2.21 4.84
CA GLY A 52 3.15 2.89 5.86
C GLY A 52 4.19 3.83 5.28
N PHE A 53 3.86 4.48 4.16
CA PHE A 53 4.59 5.64 3.65
C PHE A 53 4.38 6.83 4.58
N HIS A 54 3.13 7.06 4.98
CA HIS A 54 2.78 8.04 5.99
C HIS A 54 2.19 7.31 7.20
N LEU A 55 2.57 7.71 8.42
CA LEU A 55 2.25 6.99 9.66
C LEU A 55 1.13 7.63 10.46
N GLU A 56 0.53 8.70 9.95
CA GLU A 56 -0.86 9.06 10.23
C GLU A 56 -1.83 8.02 9.59
N GLU A 57 -1.44 7.37 8.51
CA GLU A 57 -2.20 6.36 7.74
C GLU A 57 -2.04 4.95 8.36
N THR A 58 -2.50 4.81 9.61
CA THR A 58 -2.24 3.64 10.47
C THR A 58 -2.95 2.35 10.07
N SER A 59 -4.06 2.41 9.33
CA SER A 59 -4.93 1.25 9.08
C SER A 59 -4.33 0.26 8.08
N GLY A 60 -3.59 0.74 7.07
CA GLY A 60 -2.84 -0.10 6.13
C GLY A 60 -1.79 -0.97 6.84
N PRO A 61 -0.84 -0.39 7.60
CA PRO A 61 0.16 -1.14 8.35
C PRO A 61 -0.45 -2.18 9.30
N ILE A 62 -1.46 -1.79 10.07
CA ILE A 62 -2.14 -2.69 11.02
C ILE A 62 -2.84 -3.84 10.29
N PHE A 63 -3.48 -3.57 9.15
CA PHE A 63 -4.12 -4.61 8.34
C PHE A 63 -3.11 -5.64 7.83
N ILE A 64 -1.95 -5.21 7.31
CA ILE A 64 -0.90 -6.12 6.81
C ILE A 64 -0.26 -6.90 7.97
N LEU A 65 -0.02 -6.28 9.12
CA LEU A 65 0.60 -6.94 10.28
C LEU A 65 -0.34 -7.95 10.95
N ASP A 66 -1.66 -7.81 10.83
CA ASP A 66 -2.62 -8.81 11.32
C ASP A 66 -2.83 -9.94 10.31
N SER A 67 -1.92 -10.92 10.35
CA SER A 67 -1.99 -12.15 9.54
C SER A 67 -3.31 -12.93 9.67
N LYS A 68 -4.06 -12.82 10.78
CA LYS A 68 -5.37 -13.49 10.90
C LYS A 68 -6.44 -12.79 10.07
N ARG A 69 -6.36 -11.46 9.95
CA ARG A 69 -7.33 -10.64 9.20
C ARG A 69 -7.07 -10.63 7.70
N ILE A 70 -5.83 -10.46 7.26
CA ILE A 70 -5.51 -10.29 5.83
C ILE A 70 -5.34 -11.62 5.09
N TYR A 71 -4.82 -12.67 5.74
CA TYR A 71 -4.52 -13.94 5.06
C TYR A 71 -5.75 -14.60 4.39
N PRO A 72 -6.98 -14.55 4.94
CA PRO A 72 -8.17 -15.02 4.23
C PRO A 72 -8.37 -14.38 2.84
N SER A 73 -8.10 -13.08 2.71
CA SER A 73 -8.16 -12.36 1.43
C SER A 73 -7.02 -12.76 0.49
N LEU A 74 -5.86 -13.12 1.03
CA LEU A 74 -4.68 -13.53 0.25
C LEU A 74 -4.69 -15.00 -0.14
N LYS A 75 -5.57 -15.84 0.42
CA LYS A 75 -5.53 -17.30 0.25
C LYS A 75 -5.54 -17.72 -1.21
N LYS A 76 -6.45 -17.16 -2.02
CA LYS A 76 -6.55 -17.47 -3.47
C LYS A 76 -5.30 -17.05 -4.24
N LEU A 77 -4.74 -15.89 -3.92
CA LEU A 77 -3.48 -15.41 -4.52
C LEU A 77 -2.33 -16.35 -4.15
N HIS A 78 -2.20 -16.70 -2.87
CA HIS A 78 -1.12 -17.54 -2.36
C HIS A 78 -1.07 -18.94 -3.02
N GLU A 79 -2.22 -19.47 -3.44
CA GLU A 79 -2.32 -20.73 -4.19
C GLU A 79 -1.70 -20.67 -5.60
N ARG A 80 -1.51 -19.47 -6.17
CA ARG A 80 -1.13 -19.25 -7.57
C ARG A 80 0.14 -18.40 -7.77
N MET A 81 0.48 -17.56 -6.80
CA MET A 81 1.59 -16.61 -6.89
C MET A 81 2.27 -16.40 -5.54
N ASN A 82 3.51 -15.93 -5.59
CA ASN A 82 4.22 -15.46 -4.41
C ASN A 82 3.61 -14.13 -3.97
N ILE A 83 3.71 -13.81 -2.68
CA ILE A 83 3.22 -12.54 -2.14
C ILE A 83 4.34 -11.88 -1.34
N VAL A 84 4.56 -10.59 -1.60
CA VAL A 84 5.45 -9.74 -0.80
C VAL A 84 4.61 -8.68 -0.11
N LEU A 85 4.81 -8.53 1.20
CA LEU A 85 4.18 -7.48 2.00
C LEU A 85 5.25 -6.58 2.61
N ILE A 86 5.07 -5.27 2.47
CA ILE A 86 5.92 -4.23 3.04
C ILE A 86 5.04 -3.43 4.02
N PRO A 87 5.05 -3.76 5.33
CA PRO A 87 4.10 -3.21 6.29
C PRO A 87 4.38 -1.77 6.72
N VAL A 88 5.65 -1.34 6.80
CA VAL A 88 6.02 0.00 7.25
C VAL A 88 7.28 0.46 6.52
N ILE A 89 7.21 1.61 5.86
CA ILE A 89 8.32 2.20 5.12
C ILE A 89 8.94 3.35 5.93
N ASN A 90 8.11 4.24 6.46
CA ASN A 90 8.55 5.34 7.32
C ASN A 90 8.96 4.81 8.70
N GLN A 91 10.25 4.51 8.88
CA GLN A 91 10.76 4.00 10.16
C GLN A 91 10.91 5.10 11.21
N ILE A 92 11.16 6.35 10.77
CA ILE A 92 11.31 7.50 11.68
C ILE A 92 9.98 7.81 12.36
N GLY A 93 8.87 7.81 11.61
CA GLY A 93 7.54 8.13 12.11
C GLY A 93 7.04 7.20 13.22
N LEU A 94 7.60 5.99 13.36
CA LEU A 94 7.22 5.04 14.42
C LEU A 94 7.51 5.58 15.83
N LYS A 95 8.45 6.52 15.96
CA LYS A 95 8.82 7.15 17.23
C LYS A 95 7.76 8.16 17.70
N PHE A 96 6.92 8.66 16.80
CA PHE A 96 5.97 9.75 17.05
C PHE A 96 4.54 9.22 17.22
N ASP A 97 3.67 9.96 17.91
CA ASP A 97 2.26 9.60 18.07
C ASP A 97 1.50 9.87 16.76
N GLU A 98 0.66 8.93 16.30
CA GLU A 98 -0.11 9.09 15.06
C GLU A 98 -1.13 10.24 15.09
N LYS A 99 -1.51 10.72 16.28
CA LYS A 99 -2.40 11.86 16.47
C LYS A 99 -1.65 13.17 16.68
N GLY A 100 -0.32 13.10 16.77
CA GLY A 100 0.53 14.27 16.96
C GLY A 100 0.63 15.12 15.69
N PRO A 101 0.99 16.41 15.81
CA PRO A 101 1.24 17.30 14.67
C PRO A 101 2.63 17.05 14.03
N ASP A 102 3.33 15.99 14.41
CA ASP A 102 4.70 15.74 14.00
C ASP A 102 4.80 15.54 12.49
N LYS A 103 5.55 16.43 11.83
CA LYS A 103 5.87 16.31 10.39
C LYS A 103 6.46 14.94 10.03
N TYR A 104 7.07 14.26 11.00
CA TYR A 104 7.74 12.98 10.84
C TYR A 104 6.81 11.81 10.55
N LEU A 105 5.50 11.99 10.73
CA LEU A 105 4.51 11.01 10.27
C LEU A 105 4.50 10.93 8.74
N ARG A 106 4.83 12.01 8.04
CA ARG A 106 4.77 12.10 6.57
C ARG A 106 6.11 12.36 5.88
N TYR A 107 7.04 13.03 6.56
CA TYR A 107 8.31 13.50 6.01
C TYR A 107 9.50 13.03 6.85
N ASN A 108 10.70 12.94 6.26
CA ASN A 108 11.92 12.70 7.05
C ASN A 108 12.48 14.01 7.65
N GLU A 109 13.66 13.91 8.29
CA GLU A 109 14.39 15.05 8.87
C GLU A 109 14.65 16.19 7.88
N LYS A 110 14.82 15.86 6.60
CA LYS A 110 15.07 16.80 5.50
C LYS A 110 13.78 17.34 4.86
N GLY A 111 12.60 16.99 5.39
CA GLY A 111 11.31 17.40 4.83
C GLY A 111 10.92 16.66 3.54
N ILE A 112 11.55 15.52 3.25
CA ILE A 112 11.25 14.70 2.07
C ILE A 112 10.13 13.72 2.39
N ASN A 113 9.13 13.63 1.50
CA ASN A 113 7.99 12.73 1.65
C ASN A 113 8.37 11.28 1.24
N TYR A 114 7.93 10.29 2.02
CA TYR A 114 8.24 8.87 1.78
C TYR A 114 7.59 8.28 0.53
N ASN A 115 6.49 8.85 0.05
CA ASN A 115 5.86 8.52 -1.23
C ASN A 115 6.23 9.51 -2.35
N SER A 116 7.47 10.03 -2.35
CA SER A 116 7.97 10.94 -3.40
C SER A 116 9.31 10.50 -3.96
N ASN A 117 9.69 11.06 -5.12
CA ASN A 117 10.95 10.82 -5.82
C ASN A 117 11.25 9.36 -6.19
N TRP A 118 10.25 8.47 -6.26
CA TRP A 118 10.43 7.08 -6.69
C TRP A 118 10.80 7.00 -8.18
N GLY A 119 11.77 6.15 -8.52
CA GLY A 119 12.30 6.01 -9.88
C GLY A 119 13.03 7.24 -10.43
N SER A 120 13.34 8.22 -9.58
CA SER A 120 14.07 9.44 -9.96
C SER A 120 15.47 9.49 -9.35
N ASN A 121 16.36 10.30 -9.94
CA ASN A 121 17.70 10.58 -9.37
C ASN A 121 17.69 11.70 -8.31
N ARG A 122 16.51 12.20 -7.93
CA ARG A 122 16.38 13.24 -6.89
C ARG A 122 16.67 12.67 -5.51
N GLU A 123 16.98 13.55 -4.58
CA GLU A 123 17.15 13.17 -3.18
C GLU A 123 15.86 12.54 -2.65
N LYS A 124 15.98 11.40 -1.98
CA LYS A 124 14.85 10.63 -1.44
C LYS A 124 15.18 10.10 -0.05
N CYS A 125 14.17 9.69 0.71
CA CYS A 125 14.39 9.03 2.00
C CYS A 125 15.29 7.80 1.83
N ILE A 126 16.10 7.49 2.84
CA ILE A 126 17.02 6.35 2.77
C ILE A 126 16.24 5.03 2.65
N GLU A 127 15.06 4.97 3.28
CA GLU A 127 14.11 3.86 3.21
C GLU A 127 13.60 3.64 1.79
N VAL A 128 13.23 4.73 1.11
CA VAL A 128 12.80 4.72 -0.28
C VAL A 128 13.94 4.23 -1.18
N SER A 129 15.16 4.71 -0.97
CA SER A 129 16.34 4.27 -1.73
C SER A 129 16.62 2.76 -1.59
N LEU A 130 16.43 2.21 -0.38
CA LEU A 130 16.59 0.78 -0.12
C LEU A 130 15.48 -0.03 -0.80
N LEU A 131 14.23 0.39 -0.63
CA LEU A 131 13.08 -0.31 -1.19
C LEU A 131 13.03 -0.26 -2.70
N GLU A 132 13.38 0.87 -3.32
CA GLU A 132 13.42 0.99 -4.78
C GLU A 132 14.38 -0.04 -5.38
N LYS A 133 15.60 -0.18 -4.81
CA LYS A 133 16.56 -1.22 -5.21
C LYS A 133 16.00 -2.63 -5.01
N TYR A 134 15.32 -2.87 -3.88
CA TYR A 134 14.70 -4.15 -3.60
C TYR A 134 13.58 -4.48 -4.61
N VAL A 135 12.70 -3.53 -4.91
CA VAL A 135 11.60 -3.69 -5.88
C VAL A 135 12.15 -3.93 -7.29
N LEU A 136 13.19 -3.21 -7.71
CA LEU A 136 13.88 -3.48 -8.97
C LEU A 136 14.48 -4.90 -9.01
N SER A 137 15.04 -5.38 -7.89
CA SER A 137 15.55 -6.76 -7.81
C SER A 137 14.43 -7.81 -7.89
N LEU A 138 13.26 -7.51 -7.32
CA LEU A 138 12.07 -8.37 -7.46
C LEU A 138 11.58 -8.38 -8.90
N PHE A 139 11.51 -7.22 -9.55
CA PHE A 139 11.09 -7.07 -10.94
C PHE A 139 12.01 -7.83 -11.91
N ALA A 140 13.32 -7.80 -11.68
CA ALA A 140 14.27 -8.58 -12.49
C ALA A 140 14.13 -10.12 -12.30
N LYS A 141 13.61 -10.56 -11.15
CA LYS A 141 13.56 -11.98 -10.77
C LYS A 141 12.18 -12.63 -10.96
N TYR A 142 11.12 -11.86 -10.80
CA TYR A 142 9.74 -12.32 -10.75
C TYR A 142 8.89 -11.58 -11.78
N ASN A 143 7.81 -12.24 -12.22
CA ASN A 143 6.74 -11.58 -12.97
C ASN A 143 5.78 -10.94 -11.96
N ILE A 144 5.97 -9.64 -11.66
CA ILE A 144 5.09 -8.92 -10.74
C ILE A 144 3.76 -8.66 -11.47
N ILE A 145 2.73 -9.42 -11.10
CA ILE A 145 1.41 -9.38 -11.77
C ILE A 145 0.65 -8.12 -11.40
N PHE A 146 0.83 -7.66 -10.16
CA PHE A 146 0.04 -6.57 -9.60
C PHE A 146 0.73 -5.97 -8.38
N VAL A 147 0.58 -4.66 -8.21
CA VAL A 147 0.94 -3.91 -7.00
C VAL A 147 -0.31 -3.34 -6.35
N PHE A 148 -0.45 -3.52 -5.04
CA PHE A 148 -1.54 -2.96 -4.26
C PHE A 148 -0.99 -2.11 -3.10
N SER A 149 -1.20 -0.80 -3.16
CA SER A 149 -0.76 0.14 -2.14
C SER A 149 -1.93 0.57 -1.24
N LEU A 150 -1.68 0.65 0.07
CA LEU A 150 -2.68 1.02 1.06
C LEU A 150 -2.34 2.40 1.65
N HIS A 151 -3.21 3.36 1.38
CA HIS A 151 -3.11 4.76 1.81
C HIS A 151 -4.39 5.23 2.47
N GLU A 152 -4.32 6.38 3.11
CA GLU A 152 -5.49 7.02 3.67
C GLU A 152 -5.45 8.52 3.39
N ASP A 153 -6.60 9.08 3.02
CA ASP A 153 -6.65 10.49 2.63
C ASP A 153 -7.12 11.36 3.79
N SER A 154 -6.16 12.01 4.46
CA SER A 154 -6.44 12.92 5.58
C SER A 154 -7.19 14.18 5.18
N THR A 155 -7.27 14.49 3.88
CA THR A 155 -7.93 15.69 3.34
C THR A 155 -9.39 15.44 2.96
N GLU A 156 -9.78 14.17 2.79
CA GLU A 156 -11.11 13.71 2.37
C GLU A 156 -11.87 13.01 3.51
N PHE A 157 -12.19 13.77 4.57
CA PHE A 157 -12.80 13.19 5.77
C PHE A 157 -14.11 12.44 5.47
N GLY A 158 -14.15 11.16 5.84
CA GLY A 158 -15.31 10.28 5.70
C GLY A 158 -15.55 9.72 4.30
N LYS A 159 -14.67 10.00 3.32
CA LYS A 159 -14.80 9.51 1.94
C LYS A 159 -13.53 8.80 1.47
N GLY A 160 -13.69 7.63 0.83
CA GLY A 160 -12.60 6.80 0.35
C GLY A 160 -12.75 6.49 -1.13
N TYR A 161 -11.63 6.32 -1.82
CA TYR A 161 -11.58 6.15 -3.28
C TYR A 161 -10.37 5.32 -3.71
N LEU A 162 -10.23 5.10 -5.01
CA LEU A 162 -9.13 4.32 -5.59
C LEU A 162 -8.25 5.16 -6.50
N TRP A 163 -6.98 4.79 -6.63
CA TRP A 163 -6.16 5.16 -7.78
C TRP A 163 -5.83 3.90 -8.56
N MET A 164 -5.87 3.97 -9.89
CA MET A 164 -5.68 2.81 -10.77
C MET A 164 -4.84 3.19 -11.99
N ASN A 165 -3.65 2.63 -12.11
CA ASN A 165 -2.75 2.85 -13.23
C ASN A 165 -2.37 1.53 -13.92
N LYS A 166 -2.24 1.55 -15.25
CA LYS A 166 -1.93 0.38 -16.11
C LYS A 166 -2.87 -0.84 -15.95
N ILE A 167 -4.03 -0.66 -15.34
CA ILE A 167 -5.09 -1.67 -15.30
C ILE A 167 -5.98 -1.45 -16.51
N VAL A 168 -6.23 -2.49 -17.32
CA VAL A 168 -7.12 -2.40 -18.50
C VAL A 168 -8.55 -2.02 -18.11
N LYS A 169 -9.28 -1.34 -19.02
CA LYS A 169 -10.58 -0.71 -18.72
C LYS A 169 -11.59 -1.67 -18.11
N ASP A 170 -11.81 -2.82 -18.73
CA ASP A 170 -12.81 -3.78 -18.25
C ASP A 170 -12.50 -4.27 -16.84
N LYS A 171 -11.22 -4.44 -16.51
CA LYS A 171 -10.78 -4.83 -15.17
C LYS A 171 -10.93 -3.70 -14.15
N ARG A 172 -10.68 -2.45 -14.53
CA ARG A 172 -10.97 -1.30 -13.65
C ARG A 172 -12.45 -1.18 -13.34
N LEU A 173 -13.32 -1.36 -14.34
CA LEU A 173 -14.77 -1.32 -14.14
C LEU A 173 -15.22 -2.49 -13.26
N GLU A 174 -14.69 -3.70 -13.47
CA GLU A 174 -14.97 -4.86 -12.62
C GLU A 174 -14.59 -4.62 -11.14
N ILE A 175 -13.42 -4.02 -10.90
CA ILE A 175 -12.93 -3.62 -9.56
C ILE A 175 -13.91 -2.63 -8.92
N GLN A 176 -14.25 -1.55 -9.63
CA GLN A 176 -15.16 -0.51 -9.17
C GLN A 176 -16.54 -1.06 -8.79
N GLU A 177 -17.12 -1.89 -9.65
CA GLU A 177 -18.43 -2.51 -9.40
C GLU A 177 -18.40 -3.48 -8.21
N LYS A 178 -17.32 -4.25 -8.05
CA LYS A 178 -17.15 -5.10 -6.86
C LYS A 178 -16.99 -4.27 -5.59
N LEU A 179 -16.29 -3.13 -5.65
CA LEU A 179 -16.10 -2.27 -4.49
C LEU A 179 -17.40 -1.60 -4.06
N LYS A 180 -18.19 -1.06 -4.99
CA LYS A 180 -19.53 -0.46 -4.72
C LYS A 180 -20.47 -1.43 -4.00
N LYS A 181 -20.40 -2.73 -4.33
CA LYS A 181 -21.20 -3.78 -3.65
C LYS A 181 -20.76 -4.07 -2.22
N ARG A 182 -19.59 -3.58 -1.79
CA ARG A 182 -18.99 -3.89 -0.47
C ARG A 182 -18.91 -2.67 0.44
N ILE A 183 -18.74 -1.49 -0.15
CA ILE A 183 -18.61 -0.23 0.58
C ILE A 183 -19.87 0.61 0.37
N PRO A 184 -20.54 1.04 1.46
CA PRO A 184 -21.67 1.96 1.37
C PRO A 184 -21.34 3.23 0.57
N GLU A 185 -22.28 3.70 -0.25
CA GLU A 185 -22.11 4.90 -1.09
C GLU A 185 -21.83 6.18 -0.27
N ASN A 186 -22.31 6.25 0.97
CA ASN A 186 -22.00 7.37 1.86
C ASN A 186 -20.52 7.39 2.28
N ILE A 187 -19.78 6.30 2.15
CA ILE A 187 -18.34 6.19 2.42
C ILE A 187 -17.51 6.21 1.12
N LEU A 188 -18.03 5.65 0.02
CA LEU A 188 -17.30 5.58 -1.24
C LEU A 188 -17.45 6.89 -2.04
N GLY A 189 -16.35 7.38 -2.62
CA GLY A 189 -16.33 8.54 -3.51
C GLY A 189 -15.28 9.59 -3.14
N MET A 190 -15.24 10.67 -3.90
CA MET A 190 -14.32 11.80 -3.72
C MET A 190 -15.15 13.08 -3.50
N ARG A 191 -14.84 13.90 -2.48
CA ARG A 191 -15.51 15.20 -2.29
C ARG A 191 -14.83 16.29 -3.11
N ASN A 192 -13.51 16.37 -3.09
CA ASN A 192 -12.74 17.38 -3.77
C ASN A 192 -11.99 16.80 -4.98
N ARG A 193 -11.94 17.59 -6.06
CA ARG A 193 -11.18 17.28 -7.27
C ARG A 193 -9.97 18.22 -7.46
N ILE A 194 -9.80 19.18 -6.56
CA ILE A 194 -8.72 20.16 -6.58
C ILE A 194 -7.43 19.49 -6.12
N GLY A 195 -6.38 19.57 -6.93
CA GLY A 195 -5.06 18.99 -6.62
C GLY A 195 -4.86 17.54 -7.06
N LEU A 196 -5.85 16.93 -7.72
CA LEU A 196 -5.71 15.60 -8.31
C LEU A 196 -4.69 15.65 -9.46
N ARG A 197 -3.48 15.18 -9.17
CA ARG A 197 -2.33 15.19 -10.08
C ARG A 197 -2.68 14.43 -11.37
N LYS A 198 -2.67 15.13 -12.51
CA LYS A 198 -2.51 14.63 -13.91
C LYS A 198 -3.24 13.33 -14.34
N GLY A 199 -4.33 12.94 -13.67
CA GLY A 199 -5.20 11.82 -14.05
C GLY A 199 -6.64 12.28 -14.35
N PHE A 200 -7.56 11.34 -14.54
CA PHE A 200 -8.99 11.64 -14.65
C PHE A 200 -9.84 10.81 -13.68
N VAL A 201 -10.99 11.34 -13.28
CA VAL A 201 -11.92 10.66 -12.38
C VAL A 201 -12.85 9.73 -13.18
N GLU A 202 -12.87 8.45 -12.84
CA GLU A 202 -13.74 7.42 -13.42
C GLU A 202 -14.85 7.08 -12.40
N ASN A 203 -16.12 7.23 -12.81
CA ASN A 203 -17.32 6.95 -12.00
C ASN A 203 -17.38 7.61 -10.61
N GLY A 204 -16.63 8.69 -10.38
CA GLY A 204 -16.65 9.45 -9.11
C GLY A 204 -15.97 8.75 -7.92
N ILE A 205 -15.38 7.56 -8.12
CA ILE A 205 -14.82 6.74 -7.04
C ILE A 205 -13.38 6.31 -7.29
N ALA A 206 -12.83 6.62 -8.47
CA ALA A 206 -11.47 6.29 -8.80
C ALA A 206 -10.78 7.35 -9.65
N ILE A 207 -9.48 7.54 -9.42
CA ILE A 207 -8.58 8.29 -10.29
C ILE A 207 -7.83 7.30 -11.16
N VAL A 208 -7.80 7.56 -12.46
CA VAL A 208 -7.17 6.68 -13.45
C VAL A 208 -6.05 7.42 -14.17
N ASN A 209 -4.95 6.70 -14.43
CA ASN A 209 -3.78 7.20 -15.14
C ASN A 209 -3.17 8.46 -14.49
N SER A 210 -3.16 8.51 -13.16
CA SER A 210 -2.50 9.57 -12.39
C SER A 210 -1.00 9.52 -12.64
N LYS A 211 -0.37 10.69 -12.79
CA LYS A 211 1.08 10.82 -13.03
C LYS A 211 1.73 11.73 -12.02
N ASP A 212 2.68 11.18 -11.28
CA ASP A 212 3.51 11.91 -10.33
C ASP A 212 4.82 11.16 -9.98
N ASP A 213 5.42 11.44 -8.84
CA ASP A 213 6.68 10.85 -8.37
C ASP A 213 6.49 9.81 -7.24
N SER A 214 5.26 9.30 -7.10
CA SER A 214 4.88 8.30 -6.10
C SER A 214 5.41 6.90 -6.41
N PHE A 215 5.36 6.04 -5.39
CA PHE A 215 5.61 4.61 -5.55
C PHE A 215 4.68 4.00 -6.60
N GLU A 216 3.40 4.39 -6.59
CA GLU A 216 2.40 3.86 -7.50
C GLU A 216 2.71 4.22 -8.94
N ASN A 217 3.13 5.47 -9.18
CA ASN A 217 3.55 5.90 -10.51
C ASN A 217 4.85 5.21 -10.94
N PHE A 218 5.81 5.01 -10.03
CA PHE A 218 7.01 4.23 -10.32
C PHE A 218 6.68 2.79 -10.74
N THR A 219 5.83 2.08 -9.98
CA THR A 219 5.47 0.71 -10.33
C THR A 219 4.65 0.64 -11.62
N SER A 220 3.78 1.62 -11.88
CA SER A 220 2.93 1.60 -13.07
C SER A 220 3.58 2.16 -14.32
N GLU A 221 4.07 3.39 -14.30
CA GLU A 221 4.56 4.07 -15.50
C GLU A 221 6.00 3.71 -15.84
N ILE A 222 6.84 3.47 -14.83
CA ILE A 222 8.26 3.12 -15.06
C ILE A 222 8.42 1.60 -15.21
N LEU A 223 7.83 0.80 -14.32
CA LEU A 223 7.95 -0.67 -14.39
C LEU A 223 6.87 -1.35 -15.23
N GLY A 224 5.81 -0.64 -15.65
CA GLY A 224 4.74 -1.21 -16.46
C GLY A 224 3.80 -2.16 -15.70
N ILE A 225 3.81 -2.14 -14.36
CA ILE A 225 3.05 -3.09 -13.53
C ILE A 225 1.65 -2.52 -13.22
N PRO A 226 0.57 -3.28 -13.44
CA PRO A 226 -0.76 -2.89 -12.99
C PRO A 226 -0.76 -2.56 -11.50
N THR A 227 -1.15 -1.33 -11.17
CA THR A 227 -1.06 -0.81 -9.81
C THR A 227 -2.39 -0.23 -9.38
N LEU A 228 -2.84 -0.63 -8.18
CA LEU A 228 -4.00 -0.06 -7.51
C LEU A 228 -3.56 0.50 -6.17
N LEU A 229 -4.00 1.70 -5.86
CA LEU A 229 -3.90 2.27 -4.52
C LEU A 229 -5.32 2.43 -3.97
N SER A 230 -5.50 2.05 -2.71
CA SER A 230 -6.73 2.36 -1.97
C SER A 230 -6.49 3.52 -1.02
N GLU A 231 -7.29 4.57 -1.13
CA GLU A 231 -7.39 5.68 -0.17
C GLU A 231 -8.55 5.40 0.78
N ALA A 232 -8.27 4.84 1.96
CA ALA A 232 -9.31 4.67 2.97
C ALA A 232 -9.68 6.03 3.61
N PRO A 233 -10.95 6.22 4.00
CA PRO A 233 -11.44 7.49 4.53
C PRO A 233 -10.87 7.82 5.91
N PHE A 234 -10.14 8.92 6.05
CA PHE A 234 -9.86 9.45 7.39
C PHE A 234 -11.16 9.81 8.12
N GLY A 235 -11.10 9.80 9.45
CA GLY A 235 -12.24 10.16 10.28
C GLY A 235 -13.22 9.03 10.58
N LEU A 236 -13.09 7.90 9.89
CA LEU A 236 -13.78 6.67 10.28
C LEU A 236 -12.99 5.90 11.33
N SER A 237 -13.67 5.00 12.03
CA SER A 237 -13.02 4.11 12.99
C SER A 237 -11.94 3.26 12.30
N LEU A 238 -10.88 2.90 13.04
CA LEU A 238 -9.79 2.05 12.51
C LEU A 238 -10.32 0.75 11.88
N SER A 239 -11.37 0.13 12.44
CA SER A 239 -11.98 -1.07 11.87
C SER A 239 -12.65 -0.83 10.51
N GLN A 240 -13.31 0.32 10.32
CA GLN A 240 -13.92 0.71 9.04
C GLN A 240 -12.85 1.02 7.98
N ARG A 241 -11.75 1.68 8.36
CA ARG A 241 -10.62 1.96 7.45
C ARG A 241 -9.94 0.66 6.99
N ILE A 242 -9.68 -0.27 7.93
CA ILE A 242 -9.21 -1.63 7.61
C ILE A 242 -10.20 -2.39 6.70
N PHE A 243 -11.51 -2.27 6.97
CA PHE A 243 -12.54 -2.90 6.15
C PHE A 243 -12.51 -2.38 4.71
N PHE A 244 -12.29 -1.08 4.51
CA PHE A 244 -12.13 -0.47 3.18
C PHE A 244 -10.97 -1.10 2.41
N HIS A 245 -9.77 -1.15 3.01
CA HIS A 245 -8.61 -1.81 2.40
C HIS A 245 -8.86 -3.27 2.03
N ARG A 246 -9.52 -4.02 2.93
CA ARG A 246 -9.89 -5.42 2.68
C ARG A 246 -10.89 -5.54 1.52
N ALA A 247 -11.87 -4.64 1.44
CA ALA A 247 -12.83 -4.64 0.34
C ALA A 247 -12.16 -4.33 -0.99
N SER A 248 -11.24 -3.36 -1.04
CA SER A 248 -10.43 -3.03 -2.21
C SER A 248 -9.57 -4.22 -2.65
N LEU A 249 -8.86 -4.88 -1.74
CA LEU A 249 -8.11 -6.10 -2.05
C LEU A 249 -9.01 -7.19 -2.67
N ASN A 250 -10.18 -7.43 -2.07
CA ASN A 250 -11.13 -8.44 -2.53
C ASN A 250 -11.88 -8.06 -3.82
N SER A 251 -11.74 -6.83 -4.30
CA SER A 251 -12.31 -6.38 -5.57
C SER A 251 -11.41 -6.69 -6.77
N ILE A 252 -10.12 -6.95 -6.53
CA ILE A 252 -9.14 -7.25 -7.57
C ILE A 252 -9.43 -8.63 -8.21
N PRO A 253 -9.60 -8.72 -9.55
CA PRO A 253 -9.99 -9.96 -10.24
C PRO A 253 -8.77 -10.82 -10.60
N LEU A 254 -8.20 -11.53 -9.60
CA LEU A 254 -7.02 -12.40 -9.73
C LEU A 254 -7.28 -13.86 -9.29
#